data_AF-A0A951RE59-F1
#
_entry.id   AF-A0A951RE59-F1
#
_cell.length_a   1.000
_cell.length_b   1.000
_cell.length_c   1.000
_cell.angle_alpha   90.00
_cell.angle_beta   90.00
_cell.angle_gamma   90.00
#
_symmetry.space_group_name_H-M   'P 1'
#
loop_
_entity.id
_entity.type
_entity.pdbx_description
1 polymer ?
#
loop_
_entity_poly.entity_id
_entity_poly.type
_entity_poly.pdbx_seq_one_letter_code
_entity_poly.pdbx_strand_id
1 'polypeptide(L)'
;MKKFFFLLGIAVMIMSCSPGQRMSSTIKMMDIYGAGVIQQPVIAELQVDVEKISGNARGGTGVTIANVKNNAVADALRKSGADILIEPVYEIQTTGNSTHVTVTGFPGRYTNFRQAEPRDSLFIDSRILQKPQTVEETKSSSSPNSILIPAIGIFVGTAVLAYLLGWGTAG
;
A
#
# COMPACT_ATOMS: atom_id res chain seq x y z
N MET A 1 28.49 49.51 23.35
CA MET A 1 29.30 48.79 22.33
C MET A 1 29.37 47.27 22.51
N LYS A 2 29.24 46.71 23.73
CA LYS A 2 29.23 45.24 23.95
C LYS A 2 28.06 44.47 23.31
N LYS A 3 26.89 45.11 23.15
CA LYS A 3 25.70 44.50 22.53
C LYS A 3 25.80 44.36 21.00
N PHE A 4 26.65 45.15 20.35
CA PHE A 4 26.84 45.11 18.89
C PHE A 4 27.74 43.95 18.46
N PHE A 5 28.78 43.66 19.25
CA PHE A 5 29.63 42.47 19.06
C PHE A 5 28.86 41.15 19.24
N PHE A 6 27.86 41.12 20.12
CA PHE A 6 27.05 39.91 20.34
C PHE A 6 26.09 39.62 19.18
N LEU A 7 25.60 40.66 18.49
CA LEU A 7 24.72 40.52 17.32
C LEU A 7 25.48 40.12 16.05
N LEU A 8 26.73 40.58 15.88
CA LEU A 8 27.56 40.22 14.73
C LEU A 8 28.02 38.75 14.75
N GLY A 9 28.19 38.15 15.94
CA GLY A 9 28.57 36.75 16.08
C GLY A 9 27.49 35.75 15.64
N ILE A 10 26.21 36.10 15.80
CA ILE A 10 25.08 35.22 15.42
C ILE A 10 24.87 35.22 13.89
N ALA A 11 25.13 36.33 13.22
CA ALA A 11 24.97 36.44 11.76
C ALA A 11 25.97 35.56 10.96
N VAL A 12 27.16 35.30 11.51
CA VAL A 12 28.21 34.52 10.83
C VAL A 12 27.92 33.01 10.87
N MET A 13 27.11 32.53 11.82
CA MET A 13 26.83 31.09 11.98
C MET A 13 25.78 30.53 11.00
N ILE A 14 25.09 31.38 10.23
CA ILE A 14 24.00 30.95 9.33
C ILE A 14 24.50 30.75 7.87
N MET A 15 25.75 31.12 7.55
CA MET A 15 26.30 31.05 6.19
C MET A 15 27.01 29.73 5.84
N SER A 16 27.09 28.76 6.75
CA SER A 16 27.85 27.51 6.54
C SER A 16 27.00 26.27 6.27
N CYS A 17 25.83 26.44 5.65
CA CYS A 17 25.09 25.32 5.06
C CYS A 17 25.23 25.39 3.54
N SER A 18 26.38 24.96 3.01
CA SER A 18 26.44 24.56 1.61
C SER A 18 25.69 23.23 1.49
N PRO A 19 24.76 23.05 0.54
CA PRO A 19 24.32 21.71 0.19
C PRO A 19 25.53 21.00 -0.44
N GLY A 20 26.25 20.23 0.38
CA GLY A 20 27.28 19.31 -0.09
C GLY A 20 26.69 18.51 -1.24
N GLN A 21 27.36 18.57 -2.40
CA GLN A 21 26.88 17.98 -3.63
C GLN A 21 26.47 16.54 -3.35
N ARG A 22 25.17 16.25 -3.48
CA ARG A 22 24.68 14.88 -3.31
C ARG A 22 25.38 14.04 -4.35
N MET A 23 26.27 13.14 -3.91
CA MET A 23 26.76 12.07 -4.74
C MET A 23 25.53 11.30 -5.20
N SER A 24 25.11 11.52 -6.44
CA SER A 24 24.15 10.66 -7.10
C SER A 24 24.86 9.33 -7.26
N SER A 25 24.63 8.39 -6.34
CA SER A 25 24.86 6.99 -6.64
C SER A 25 23.79 6.61 -7.66
N THR A 26 24.06 6.92 -8.92
CA THR A 26 23.29 6.38 -10.03
C THR A 26 23.55 4.88 -9.99
N ILE A 27 22.63 4.15 -9.36
CA ILE A 27 22.63 2.70 -9.37
C ILE A 27 22.68 2.31 -10.84
N LYS A 28 23.67 1.49 -11.22
CA LYS A 28 23.75 0.94 -12.57
C LYS A 28 22.54 0.02 -12.75
N MET A 29 21.47 0.55 -13.29
CA MET A 29 20.28 -0.21 -13.68
C MET A 29 20.41 -0.50 -15.17
N MET A 30 20.28 -1.78 -15.53
CA MET A 30 20.16 -2.22 -16.90
C MET A 30 18.72 -2.68 -17.08
N ASP A 31 18.02 -2.08 -18.05
CA ASP A 31 16.66 -2.50 -18.38
C ASP A 31 16.68 -3.93 -18.92
N ILE A 32 15.72 -4.73 -18.46
CA ILE A 32 15.53 -6.09 -18.93
C ILE A 32 14.88 -6.01 -20.32
N TYR A 33 15.69 -6.09 -21.37
CA TYR A 33 15.21 -6.11 -22.75
C TYR A 33 14.71 -7.53 -23.13
N GLY A 34 13.42 -7.67 -23.45
CA GLY A 34 12.78 -8.94 -23.86
C GLY A 34 12.13 -9.70 -22.69
N ALA A 35 11.92 -11.02 -22.84
CA ALA A 35 11.46 -11.92 -21.76
C ALA A 35 12.55 -12.16 -20.70
N GLY A 36 13.29 -11.11 -20.33
CA GLY A 36 14.66 -11.20 -19.82
C GLY A 36 14.80 -11.55 -18.34
N VAL A 37 13.90 -12.39 -17.81
CA VAL A 37 14.16 -13.20 -16.62
C VAL A 37 13.57 -14.57 -16.86
N ILE A 38 14.43 -15.58 -17.08
CA ILE A 38 14.00 -16.98 -17.05
C ILE A 38 13.88 -17.37 -15.58
N GLN A 39 12.67 -17.31 -15.05
CA GLN A 39 12.37 -17.71 -13.68
C GLN A 39 11.94 -19.18 -13.66
N GLN A 40 12.63 -20.00 -12.85
CA GLN A 40 12.13 -21.33 -12.52
C GLN A 40 10.95 -21.20 -11.54
N PRO A 41 9.80 -21.84 -11.81
CA PRO A 41 8.68 -21.79 -10.90
C PRO A 41 9.04 -22.46 -9.57
N VAL A 42 8.52 -21.90 -8.48
CA VAL A 42 8.60 -22.50 -7.15
C VAL A 42 7.37 -23.37 -6.96
N ILE A 43 7.59 -24.63 -6.63
CA ILE A 43 6.53 -25.58 -6.30
C ILE A 43 6.48 -25.71 -4.78
N ALA A 44 5.26 -25.72 -4.24
CA ALA A 44 5.00 -26.01 -2.85
C ALA A 44 4.05 -27.20 -2.77
N GLU A 45 4.26 -28.05 -1.77
CA GLU A 45 3.32 -29.10 -1.41
C GLU A 45 2.23 -28.48 -0.52
N LEU A 46 0.98 -28.89 -0.73
CA LEU A 46 -0.14 -28.45 0.09
C LEU A 46 -0.50 -29.58 1.04
N GLN A 47 -0.16 -29.43 2.31
CA GLN A 47 -0.60 -30.33 3.37
C GLN A 47 -2.00 -29.92 3.82
N VAL A 48 -2.96 -30.84 3.76
CA VAL A 48 -4.36 -30.60 4.11
C VAL A 48 -4.73 -31.46 5.31
N ASP A 49 -5.23 -30.83 6.37
CA ASP A 49 -5.71 -31.58 7.53
C ASP A 49 -7.12 -32.12 7.26
N VAL A 50 -7.37 -33.34 7.73
CA VAL A 50 -8.67 -34.03 7.55
C VAL A 50 -9.74 -33.44 8.47
N GLU A 51 -9.34 -32.81 9.56
CA GLU A 51 -10.27 -32.19 10.49
C GLU A 51 -10.71 -30.81 10.00
N LYS A 52 -12.02 -30.61 9.89
CA LYS A 52 -12.57 -29.30 9.52
C LYS A 52 -12.44 -28.33 10.67
N ILE A 53 -12.13 -27.09 10.33
CA ILE A 53 -12.08 -25.98 11.27
C ILE A 53 -13.19 -24.98 10.97
N SER A 54 -13.68 -24.31 12.02
CA SER A 54 -14.75 -23.31 11.93
C SER A 54 -14.26 -21.92 12.32
N GLY A 55 -14.57 -20.93 11.48
CA GLY A 55 -14.34 -19.51 11.74
C GLY A 55 -15.64 -18.73 11.77
N ASN A 56 -15.73 -17.73 12.65
CA ASN A 56 -16.95 -16.95 12.86
C ASN A 56 -16.65 -15.46 12.72
N ALA A 57 -17.58 -14.72 12.10
CA ALA A 57 -17.54 -13.26 12.08
C ALA A 57 -18.94 -12.66 12.14
N ARG A 58 -19.01 -11.45 12.71
CA ARG A 58 -20.24 -10.67 12.87
C ARG A 58 -20.09 -9.31 12.21
N GLY A 59 -21.07 -8.94 11.40
CA GLY A 59 -21.21 -7.62 10.80
C GLY A 59 -22.44 -6.88 11.34
N GLY A 60 -22.33 -5.56 11.42
CA GLY A 60 -23.44 -4.65 11.72
C GLY A 60 -23.87 -3.84 10.48
N THR A 61 -24.70 -2.83 10.72
CA THR A 61 -25.17 -1.89 9.68
C THR A 61 -23.99 -1.28 8.90
N GLY A 62 -24.06 -1.31 7.57
CA GLY A 62 -23.04 -0.72 6.70
C GLY A 62 -21.88 -1.64 6.33
N VAL A 63 -21.78 -2.85 6.92
CA VAL A 63 -20.77 -3.85 6.53
C VAL A 63 -21.33 -4.78 5.46
N THR A 64 -20.61 -4.97 4.37
CA THR A 64 -21.02 -5.90 3.30
C THR A 64 -20.88 -7.35 3.76
N ILE A 65 -21.78 -8.23 3.32
CA ILE A 65 -21.73 -9.67 3.63
C ILE A 65 -20.39 -10.28 3.16
N ALA A 66 -19.83 -9.80 2.05
CA ALA A 66 -18.53 -10.23 1.56
C ALA A 66 -17.40 -9.96 2.57
N ASN A 67 -17.39 -8.79 3.21
CA ASN A 67 -16.40 -8.50 4.26
C ASN A 67 -16.60 -9.41 5.47
N VAL A 68 -17.84 -9.69 5.87
CA VAL A 68 -18.10 -10.61 6.99
C VAL A 68 -17.64 -12.04 6.66
N LYS A 69 -17.84 -12.51 5.42
CA LYS A 69 -17.31 -13.80 4.93
C LYS A 69 -15.78 -13.84 5.00
N ASN A 70 -15.10 -12.82 4.49
CA ASN A 70 -13.64 -12.75 4.52
C ASN A 70 -13.10 -12.73 5.96
N ASN A 71 -13.78 -12.03 6.87
CA ASN A 71 -13.44 -12.03 8.28
C ASN A 71 -13.64 -13.40 8.95
N ALA A 72 -14.71 -14.13 8.59
CA ALA A 72 -14.94 -15.47 9.09
C ALA A 72 -13.83 -16.44 8.61
N VAL A 73 -13.40 -16.33 7.35
CA VAL A 73 -12.25 -17.09 6.82
C VAL A 73 -10.97 -16.73 7.56
N ALA A 74 -10.71 -15.45 7.78
CA ALA A 74 -9.52 -15.00 8.50
C ALA A 74 -9.50 -15.49 9.96
N ASP A 75 -10.66 -15.56 10.63
CA ASP A 75 -10.79 -16.15 11.96
C ASP A 75 -10.50 -17.66 11.96
N ALA A 76 -11.04 -18.39 10.98
CA ALA A 76 -10.75 -19.81 10.77
C ALA A 76 -9.24 -20.05 10.60
N LEU A 77 -8.62 -19.36 9.64
CA LEU A 77 -7.19 -19.53 9.33
C LEU A 77 -6.27 -19.18 10.51
N ARG A 78 -6.63 -18.14 11.29
CA ARG A 78 -5.87 -17.77 12.50
C ARG A 78 -5.92 -18.85 13.57
N LYS A 79 -7.06 -19.52 13.73
CA LYS A 79 -7.23 -20.59 14.73
C LYS A 79 -6.42 -21.84 14.39
N SER A 80 -6.32 -22.18 13.11
CA SER A 80 -5.56 -23.35 12.65
C SER A 80 -4.09 -23.07 12.34
N GLY A 81 -3.68 -21.79 12.23
CA GLY A 81 -2.35 -21.44 11.74
C GLY A 81 -2.12 -21.91 10.30
N ALA A 82 -3.19 -21.93 9.50
CA ALA A 82 -3.19 -22.37 8.12
C ALA A 82 -3.09 -21.21 7.14
N ASP A 83 -2.61 -21.49 5.94
CA ASP A 83 -2.42 -20.49 4.89
C ASP A 83 -3.66 -20.36 4.00
N ILE A 84 -4.38 -21.47 3.80
CA ILE A 84 -5.56 -21.55 2.94
C ILE A 84 -6.64 -22.41 3.58
N LEU A 85 -7.90 -22.10 3.26
CA LEU A 85 -9.07 -22.88 3.67
C LEU A 85 -9.66 -23.53 2.42
N ILE A 86 -9.63 -24.86 2.38
CA ILE A 86 -10.10 -25.67 1.25
C ILE A 86 -11.58 -26.01 1.46
N GLU A 87 -12.35 -25.93 0.38
CA GLU A 87 -13.80 -26.17 0.34
C GLU A 87 -14.57 -25.40 1.44
N PRO A 88 -14.47 -24.06 1.49
CA PRO A 88 -15.17 -23.28 2.50
C PRO A 88 -16.69 -23.34 2.28
N VAL A 89 -17.41 -23.82 3.29
CA VAL A 89 -18.88 -23.80 3.38
C VAL A 89 -19.29 -22.66 4.29
N TYR A 90 -20.14 -21.75 3.79
CA TYR A 90 -20.61 -20.59 4.53
C TYR A 90 -22.06 -20.79 5.00
N GLU A 91 -22.27 -20.62 6.30
CA GLU A 91 -23.59 -20.46 6.90
C GLU A 91 -23.78 -18.99 7.28
N ILE A 92 -24.89 -18.39 6.85
CA ILE A 92 -25.15 -16.97 7.04
C ILE A 92 -26.48 -16.82 7.78
N GLN A 93 -26.44 -16.16 8.94
CA GLN A 93 -27.62 -15.89 9.75
C GLN A 93 -27.77 -14.38 9.94
N THR A 94 -28.86 -13.81 9.42
CA THR A 94 -29.16 -12.38 9.56
C THR A 94 -30.28 -12.20 10.58
N THR A 95 -30.01 -11.44 11.64
CA THR A 95 -30.99 -11.11 12.68
C THR A 95 -31.02 -9.60 12.89
N GLY A 96 -32.13 -8.97 12.49
CA GLY A 96 -32.26 -7.51 12.48
C GLY A 96 -31.17 -6.85 11.65
N ASN A 97 -30.42 -5.93 12.25
CA ASN A 97 -29.31 -5.21 11.60
C ASN A 97 -27.95 -5.92 11.71
N SER A 98 -27.92 -7.19 12.12
CA SER A 98 -26.67 -7.92 12.33
C SER A 98 -26.63 -9.20 11.51
N THR A 99 -25.48 -9.46 10.87
CA THR A 99 -25.22 -10.67 10.09
C THR A 99 -24.11 -11.47 10.76
N HIS A 100 -24.38 -12.74 11.08
CA HIS A 100 -23.38 -13.73 11.48
C HIS A 100 -23.02 -14.59 10.30
N VAL A 101 -21.74 -14.82 10.11
CA VAL A 101 -21.24 -15.78 9.15
C VAL A 101 -20.36 -16.77 9.88
N THR A 102 -20.67 -18.05 9.71
CA THR A 102 -19.83 -19.17 10.09
C THR A 102 -19.28 -19.79 8.82
N VAL A 103 -17.98 -20.01 8.77
CA VAL A 103 -17.32 -20.74 7.69
C VAL A 103 -16.71 -22.01 8.24
N THR A 104 -16.87 -23.11 7.51
CA THR A 104 -16.23 -24.39 7.82
C THR A 104 -15.49 -24.92 6.60
N GLY A 105 -14.31 -25.50 6.80
CA GLY A 105 -13.51 -26.04 5.70
C GLY A 105 -12.28 -26.77 6.22
N PHE A 106 -11.50 -27.34 5.31
CA PHE A 106 -10.27 -28.04 5.64
C PHE A 106 -9.09 -27.06 5.63
N PRO A 107 -8.33 -26.92 6.72
CA PRO A 107 -7.16 -26.06 6.72
C PRO A 107 -6.03 -26.68 5.89
N GLY A 108 -5.37 -25.84 5.09
CA GLY A 108 -4.22 -26.21 4.27
C GLY A 108 -2.99 -25.36 4.58
N ARG A 109 -1.82 -26.00 4.62
CA ARG A 109 -0.52 -25.36 4.89
C ARG A 109 0.43 -25.64 3.74
N TYR A 110 1.11 -24.59 3.26
CA TYR A 110 2.14 -24.78 2.27
C TYR A 110 3.42 -25.29 2.93
N THR A 111 3.94 -26.39 2.41
CA THR A 111 5.16 -27.03 2.90
C THR A 111 6.11 -27.31 1.74
N ASN A 112 7.38 -27.55 2.06
CA ASN A 112 8.40 -27.99 1.11
C ASN A 112 8.52 -27.11 -0.16
N PHE A 113 8.72 -25.81 0.03
CA PHE A 113 8.98 -24.88 -1.08
C PHE A 113 10.31 -25.23 -1.75
N ARG A 114 10.25 -25.63 -3.03
CA ARG A 114 11.43 -25.98 -3.82
C ARG A 114 11.31 -25.49 -5.25
N GLN A 115 12.45 -25.35 -5.93
CA GLN A 115 12.46 -25.08 -7.36
C GLN A 115 11.90 -26.29 -8.12
N ALA A 116 11.19 -26.02 -9.21
CA ALA A 116 10.69 -27.07 -10.09
C ALA A 116 11.85 -27.90 -10.68
N GLU A 117 11.73 -29.21 -10.57
CA GLU A 117 12.64 -30.17 -11.19
C GLU A 117 12.02 -30.73 -12.48
N PRO A 118 12.81 -31.35 -13.38
CA PRO A 118 12.29 -31.91 -14.63
C PRO A 118 11.14 -32.91 -14.42
N ARG A 119 11.08 -33.60 -13.27
CA ARG A 119 9.98 -34.51 -12.91
C ARG A 119 8.65 -33.80 -12.67
N ASP A 120 8.67 -32.51 -12.33
CA ASP A 120 7.47 -31.71 -12.06
C ASP A 120 6.84 -31.14 -13.34
N SER A 121 7.52 -31.30 -14.49
CA SER A 121 7.05 -30.83 -15.80
C SER A 121 5.64 -31.31 -16.14
N LEU A 122 5.28 -32.54 -15.73
CA LEU A 122 3.95 -33.12 -15.91
C LEU A 122 2.83 -32.29 -15.25
N PHE A 123 3.12 -31.64 -14.12
CA PHE A 123 2.14 -30.81 -13.40
C PHE A 123 2.13 -29.36 -13.92
N ILE A 124 3.27 -28.86 -14.39
CA ILE A 124 3.42 -27.49 -14.91
C ILE A 124 2.79 -27.36 -16.31
N ASP A 125 2.95 -28.37 -17.16
CA ASP A 125 2.39 -28.37 -18.53
C ASP A 125 0.87 -28.53 -18.54
N SER A 126 0.31 -29.10 -17.47
CA SER A 126 -1.13 -29.07 -17.22
C SER A 126 -1.52 -27.64 -16.86
N ARG A 127 -2.15 -26.91 -17.79
CA ARG A 127 -2.66 -25.51 -17.62
C ARG A 127 -3.80 -25.38 -16.60
N ILE A 128 -3.74 -26.11 -15.49
CA ILE A 128 -4.66 -26.06 -14.35
C ILE A 128 -4.17 -25.04 -13.32
N LEU A 129 -3.04 -24.36 -13.55
CA LEU A 129 -2.62 -23.20 -12.77
C LEU A 129 -3.72 -22.15 -12.84
N GLN A 130 -4.48 -22.04 -11.75
CA GLN A 130 -5.48 -21.02 -11.53
C GLN A 130 -4.77 -19.68 -11.73
N LYS A 131 -5.00 -19.02 -12.86
CA LYS A 131 -4.41 -17.72 -13.12
C LYS A 131 -4.81 -16.83 -11.95
N PRO A 132 -3.86 -16.27 -11.17
CA PRO A 132 -4.23 -15.27 -10.18
C PRO A 132 -5.00 -14.18 -10.93
N GLN A 133 -6.16 -13.80 -10.40
CA GLN A 133 -6.87 -12.65 -10.95
C GLN A 133 -5.96 -11.46 -10.70
N THR A 134 -5.20 -11.06 -11.72
CA THR A 134 -4.50 -9.79 -11.74
C THR A 134 -5.61 -8.75 -11.64
N VAL A 135 -5.79 -8.19 -10.45
CA VAL A 135 -6.54 -6.94 -10.32
C VAL A 135 -5.71 -5.96 -11.15
N GLU A 136 -6.18 -5.67 -12.36
CA GLU A 136 -5.64 -4.54 -13.09
C GLU A 136 -5.87 -3.33 -12.20
N GLU A 137 -4.80 -2.81 -11.61
CA GLU A 137 -4.80 -1.44 -11.13
C GLU A 137 -5.12 -0.59 -12.35
N THR A 138 -6.39 -0.20 -12.49
CA THR A 138 -6.77 0.93 -13.32
C THR A 138 -5.82 2.05 -12.93
N LYS A 139 -4.84 2.33 -13.80
CA LYS A 139 -3.98 3.49 -13.70
C LYS A 139 -4.91 4.68 -13.53
N SER A 140 -4.91 5.27 -12.34
CA SER A 140 -5.46 6.60 -12.12
C SER A 140 -4.64 7.54 -13.00
N SER A 141 -5.14 7.78 -14.20
CA SER A 141 -4.69 8.84 -15.09
C SER A 141 -4.99 10.16 -14.38
N SER A 142 -4.05 10.62 -13.55
CA SER A 142 -4.06 11.98 -13.02
C SER A 142 -3.85 12.95 -14.17
N SER A 143 -4.96 13.49 -14.69
CA SER A 143 -4.93 14.67 -15.55
C SER A 143 -4.28 15.85 -14.79
N PRO A 144 -3.30 16.57 -15.37
CA PRO A 144 -2.83 17.82 -14.81
C PRO A 144 -3.83 18.92 -15.18
N ASN A 145 -4.93 19.05 -14.43
CA ASN A 145 -5.78 20.22 -14.52
C ASN A 145 -5.14 21.37 -13.73
N SER A 146 -4.54 22.28 -14.49
CA SER A 146 -4.48 23.73 -14.26
C SER A 146 -4.77 24.21 -12.84
N ILE A 147 -3.69 24.44 -12.08
CA ILE A 147 -3.71 25.28 -10.89
C ILE A 147 -3.99 26.72 -11.35
N LEU A 148 -5.27 27.09 -11.37
CA LEU A 148 -5.70 28.49 -11.32
C LEU A 148 -5.40 29.00 -9.91
N ILE A 149 -4.26 29.67 -9.75
CA ILE A 149 -3.96 30.45 -8.55
C ILE A 149 -4.90 31.66 -8.54
N PRO A 150 -5.82 31.83 -7.58
CA PRO A 150 -6.50 33.11 -7.43
C PRO A 150 -5.48 34.16 -6.97
N ALA A 151 -5.20 35.11 -7.85
CA ALA A 151 -4.38 36.29 -7.60
C ALA A 151 -5.09 37.26 -6.63
N ILE A 152 -5.29 36.84 -5.38
CA ILE A 152 -5.88 37.67 -4.31
C ILE A 152 -4.86 37.94 -3.18
N GLY A 153 -3.76 37.19 -3.11
CA GLY A 153 -2.72 37.37 -2.08
C GLY A 153 -1.68 38.47 -2.34
N ILE A 154 -1.58 39.00 -3.57
CA ILE A 154 -0.51 39.95 -3.95
C ILE A 154 -0.93 41.41 -3.74
N PHE A 155 -2.23 41.71 -3.58
CA PHE A 155 -2.70 43.08 -3.35
C PHE A 155 -2.66 43.53 -1.88
N VAL A 156 -2.62 42.59 -0.93
CA VAL A 156 -2.60 42.95 0.51
C VAL A 156 -1.19 43.29 0.98
N GLY A 157 -0.15 42.65 0.42
CA GLY A 157 1.25 42.90 0.78
C GLY A 157 1.77 44.26 0.32
N THR A 158 1.30 44.78 -0.82
CA THR A 158 1.73 46.08 -1.35
C THR A 158 1.00 47.25 -0.69
N ALA A 159 -0.25 47.07 -0.27
CA ALA A 159 -1.00 48.08 0.49
C ALA A 159 -0.46 48.27 1.92
N VAL A 160 -0.06 47.18 2.59
CA VAL A 160 0.53 47.25 3.94
C VAL A 160 1.96 47.82 3.91
N LEU A 161 2.73 47.56 2.85
CA LEU A 161 4.07 48.13 2.68
C LEU A 161 4.03 49.61 2.31
N ALA A 162 3.01 50.07 1.55
CA ALA A 162 2.81 51.48 1.24
C ALA A 162 2.36 52.29 2.47
N TYR A 163 1.55 51.70 3.35
CA TYR A 163 1.14 52.34 4.61
C TYR A 163 2.29 52.45 5.62
N LEU A 164 3.24 51.51 5.62
CA LEU A 164 4.40 51.52 6.52
C LEU A 164 5.58 52.38 6.02
N LEU A 165 5.61 52.74 4.73
CA LEU A 165 6.68 53.57 4.14
C LEU A 165 6.29 55.04 3.89
N GLY A 166 5.14 55.49 4.40
CA GLY A 166 4.90 56.92 4.67
C GLY A 166 5.04 57.86 3.47
N TRP A 167 4.50 57.50 2.31
CA TRP A 167 4.33 58.47 1.21
C TRP A 167 3.01 59.22 1.36
N GLY A 168 3.08 60.34 2.07
CA GLY A 168 2.02 61.34 2.08
C GLY A 168 1.94 62.04 0.72
N THR A 169 0.76 62.03 0.11
CA THR A 169 0.42 63.00 -0.94
C THR A 169 0.08 64.32 -0.25
N ALA A 170 1.04 65.26 -0.31
CA ALA A 170 0.79 66.67 -0.01
C ALA A 170 -0.23 67.24 -1.00
N GLY A 171 -1.12 68.08 -0.48
CA GLY A 171 -2.06 68.89 -1.27
C GLY A 171 -1.38 70.03 -2.02
#